data_AF-A0A4P9ZHN0-F1
#
_entry.id   AF-A0A4P9ZHN0-F1
#
_cell.length_a   1.000
_cell.length_b   1.000
_cell.length_c   1.000
_cell.angle_alpha   90.00
_cell.angle_beta   90.00
_cell.angle_gamma   90.00
#
_symmetry.space_group_name_H-M   'P 1'
#
loop_
_entity.id
_entity.type
_entity.pdbx_description
1 polymer ?
#
loop_
_entity_poly.entity_id
_entity_poly.type
_entity_poly.pdbx_seq_one_letter_code
_entity_poly.pdbx_strand_id
1 'polypeptide(L)'
;MPEEATIPAVSGLVPSTTIALIFYHVAFKHPDTRISAPAVMLTGEYIRLFVQEAVLRANELRLRETKLIPAQKSCSDAEIENLKASQNLGEEEDLEEDFDEYRGLGVATQLENEPPLLNVLEARHLAAVGGLLLMDF
;
A
#
# COMPACT_ATOMS: atom_id res chain seq x y z
N MET A 1 -1.93 37.57 -22.53
CA MET A 1 -1.07 36.51 -23.10
C MET A 1 -0.79 35.56 -21.96
N PRO A 2 -1.25 34.30 -22.01
CA PRO A 2 -1.08 33.38 -20.89
C PRO A 2 0.37 32.92 -20.81
N GLU A 3 0.89 32.97 -19.59
CA GLU A 3 2.24 32.59 -19.17
C GLU A 3 2.42 31.08 -19.33
N GLU A 4 3.39 30.69 -20.15
CA GLU A 4 3.69 29.29 -20.45
C GLU A 4 4.35 28.66 -19.22
N ALA A 5 3.58 27.91 -18.45
CA ALA A 5 4.05 27.19 -17.28
C ALA A 5 5.14 26.18 -17.70
N THR A 6 6.39 26.54 -17.45
CA THR A 6 7.53 25.65 -17.69
C THR A 6 7.48 24.54 -16.64
N ILE A 7 6.99 23.36 -17.03
CA ILE A 7 6.99 22.17 -16.18
C ILE A 7 8.47 21.79 -15.96
N PRO A 8 9.00 21.78 -14.73
CA PRO A 8 10.36 21.34 -14.48
C PRO A 8 10.46 19.86 -14.86
N ALA A 9 11.40 19.52 -15.74
CA ALA A 9 11.73 18.15 -16.05
C ALA A 9 12.17 17.46 -14.74
N VAL A 10 11.30 16.63 -14.19
CA VAL A 10 11.62 15.81 -13.02
C VAL A 10 12.55 14.71 -13.50
N SER A 11 13.85 14.99 -13.62
CA SER A 11 14.87 13.96 -13.83
C SER A 11 15.11 13.20 -12.51
N GLY A 12 14.06 12.52 -12.04
CA GLY A 12 14.10 11.55 -10.95
C GLY A 12 14.69 10.21 -11.39
N LEU A 13 15.69 10.23 -12.26
CA LEU A 13 16.32 9.03 -12.79
C LEU A 13 17.42 8.59 -11.83
N VAL A 14 17.37 7.33 -11.39
CA VAL A 14 18.44 6.74 -10.57
C VAL A 14 19.76 6.87 -11.34
N PRO A 15 20.83 7.42 -10.73
CA PRO A 15 22.10 7.60 -11.42
C PRO A 15 22.61 6.27 -11.98
N SER A 16 23.06 6.27 -13.23
CA SER A 16 23.57 5.07 -13.90
C SER A 16 24.74 4.42 -13.14
N THR A 17 25.58 5.23 -12.50
CA THR A 17 26.65 4.75 -11.61
C THR A 17 26.10 3.92 -10.45
N THR A 18 24.99 4.34 -9.84
CA THR A 18 24.36 3.61 -8.74
C THR A 18 23.82 2.27 -9.21
N ILE A 19 23.15 2.24 -10.37
CA ILE A 19 22.63 1.00 -10.96
C ILE A 19 23.78 0.04 -11.27
N ALA A 20 24.86 0.53 -11.88
CA ALA A 20 26.05 -0.28 -12.15
C ALA A 20 26.68 -0.86 -10.87
N LEU A 21 26.72 -0.07 -9.78
CA LEU A 21 27.21 -0.54 -8.48
C LEU A 21 26.30 -1.60 -7.87
N ILE A 22 24.98 -1.48 -7.99
CA ILE A 22 24.03 -2.52 -7.54
C ILE A 22 24.30 -3.83 -8.26
N PHE A 23 24.45 -3.81 -9.59
CA PHE A 23 24.78 -5.03 -10.33
C PHE A 23 26.12 -5.62 -9.89
N TYR A 24 27.15 -4.79 -9.75
CA TYR A 24 28.49 -5.23 -9.36
C TYR A 24 28.54 -5.85 -7.96
N HIS A 25 27.88 -5.24 -6.97
CA HIS A 25 27.95 -5.69 -5.58
C HIS A 25 26.88 -6.73 -5.19
N VAL A 26 25.70 -6.71 -5.82
CA VAL A 26 24.54 -7.49 -5.37
C VAL A 26 24.16 -8.58 -6.38
N ALA A 27 24.17 -8.29 -7.68
CA ALA A 27 23.64 -9.22 -8.69
C ALA A 27 24.69 -10.18 -9.25
N PHE A 28 25.92 -9.70 -9.44
CA PHE A 28 26.97 -10.47 -10.10
C PHE A 28 27.62 -11.47 -9.14
N LYS A 29 27.55 -12.75 -9.51
CA LYS A 29 28.21 -13.84 -8.78
C LYS A 29 29.70 -13.96 -9.09
N HIS A 30 30.11 -13.50 -10.27
CA HIS A 30 31.50 -13.60 -10.73
C HIS A 30 32.12 -12.20 -10.88
N PRO A 31 33.38 -12.00 -10.44
CA PRO A 31 34.01 -10.68 -10.37
C PRO A 31 34.39 -10.10 -11.74
N ASP A 32 34.43 -10.92 -12.78
CA ASP A 32 34.69 -10.57 -14.17
C ASP A 32 33.41 -10.18 -14.95
N THR A 33 32.23 -10.39 -14.38
CA THR A 33 30.96 -10.02 -15.01
C THR A 33 30.88 -8.49 -15.18
N ARG A 34 30.42 -8.03 -16.34
CA ARG A 34 30.27 -6.61 -16.68
C ARG A 34 28.87 -6.36 -17.23
N ILE A 35 28.31 -5.18 -16.92
CA ILE A 35 27.08 -4.69 -17.53
C ILE A 35 27.42 -3.63 -18.59
N SER A 36 26.75 -3.69 -19.74
CA SER A 36 26.94 -2.68 -20.78
C SER A 36 26.21 -1.38 -20.43
N ALA A 37 26.71 -0.24 -20.90
CA ALA A 37 26.07 1.05 -20.65
C ALA A 37 24.60 1.12 -21.14
N PRO A 38 24.23 0.60 -22.33
CA PRO A 38 22.83 0.55 -22.74
C PRO A 38 21.95 -0.29 -21.82
N ALA A 39 22.47 -1.40 -21.28
CA ALA A 39 21.72 -2.22 -20.33
C ALA A 39 21.50 -1.47 -19.01
N VAL A 40 22.50 -0.74 -18.50
CA VAL A 40 22.34 0.12 -17.32
C VAL A 40 21.25 1.18 -17.54
N MET A 41 21.25 1.83 -18.70
CA MET A 41 20.23 2.83 -19.04
C MET A 41 18.82 2.23 -19.11
N LEU A 42 18.69 1.05 -19.74
CA LEU A 42 17.42 0.34 -19.82
C LEU A 42 16.92 -0.09 -18.44
N THR A 43 17.81 -0.59 -17.58
CA THR A 43 17.45 -0.91 -16.18
C THR A 43 17.00 0.34 -15.43
N GLY A 44 17.58 1.51 -15.70
CA GLY A 44 17.12 2.77 -15.12
C GLY A 44 15.66 3.08 -15.47
N GLU A 45 15.28 2.92 -16.74
CA GLU A 45 13.88 3.07 -17.16
C GLU A 45 12.98 2.01 -16.53
N TYR A 46 13.44 0.76 -16.43
CA TYR A 46 12.69 -0.32 -15.79
C TYR A 46 12.42 -0.04 -14.31
N ILE A 47 13.43 0.41 -13.55
CA ILE A 47 13.26 0.81 -12.15
C ILE A 47 12.27 1.97 -12.04
N ARG A 48 12.33 2.94 -12.96
CA ARG A 48 11.40 4.07 -12.99
C ARG A 48 9.95 3.60 -13.18
N LEU A 49 9.72 2.70 -14.14
CA LEU A 49 8.40 2.12 -14.40
C LEU A 49 7.89 1.32 -13.20
N PHE A 50 8.76 0.51 -12.59
CA PHE A 50 8.43 -0.25 -11.38
C PHE A 50 7.98 0.66 -10.24
N VAL A 51 8.75 1.71 -9.92
CA VAL A 51 8.41 2.64 -8.84
C VAL A 51 7.11 3.40 -9.17
N GLN A 52 6.93 3.84 -10.42
CA GLN A 52 5.72 4.53 -10.83
C GLN A 52 4.49 3.64 -10.68
N GLU A 53 4.57 2.39 -11.11
CA GLU A 53 3.47 1.42 -10.99
C GLU A 53 3.16 1.11 -9.52
N ALA A 54 4.19 0.94 -8.70
CA ALA A 54 4.06 0.73 -7.27
C ALA A 54 3.28 1.87 -6.58
N VAL A 55 3.65 3.12 -6.90
CA VAL A 55 2.98 4.32 -6.36
C VAL A 55 1.54 4.40 -6.86
N LEU A 56 1.29 4.16 -8.14
CA LEU A 56 -0.05 4.24 -8.72
C LEU A 56 -1.00 3.23 -8.07
N ARG A 57 -0.58 1.97 -7.94
CA ARG A 57 -1.40 0.90 -7.34
C ARG A 57 -1.63 1.12 -5.85
N ALA A 58 -0.59 1.48 -5.11
CA ALA A 58 -0.72 1.80 -3.69
C ALA A 58 -1.68 2.99 -3.48
N ASN A 59 -1.61 3.99 -4.36
CA ASN A 59 -2.50 5.15 -4.30
C ASN A 59 -3.94 4.79 -4.69
N GLU A 60 -4.13 3.90 -5.67
CA GLU A 60 -5.45 3.38 -6.02
C GLU A 60 -6.10 2.64 -4.84
N LEU A 61 -5.33 1.81 -4.14
CA LEU A 61 -5.80 1.13 -2.94
C LEU A 61 -6.23 2.12 -1.85
N ARG A 62 -5.39 3.13 -1.55
CA ARG A 62 -5.73 4.21 -0.60
C ARG A 62 -7.05 4.92 -0.96
N LEU A 63 -7.25 5.21 -2.25
CA LEU A 63 -8.47 5.85 -2.73
C LEU A 63 -9.70 4.94 -2.60
N ARG A 64 -9.55 3.63 -2.77
CA ARG A 64 -10.64 2.65 -2.52
C ARG A 64 -10.98 2.59 -1.03
N GLU A 65 -9.98 2.50 -0.15
CA GLU A 65 -10.18 2.54 1.31
C GLU A 65 -10.92 3.83 1.74
N THR A 66 -10.53 4.98 1.19
CA THR A 66 -11.17 6.27 1.49
C THR A 66 -12.64 6.31 1.07
N LYS A 67 -13.01 5.65 -0.04
CA LYS A 67 -14.41 5.55 -0.50
C LYS A 67 -15.26 4.62 0.36
N LEU A 68 -14.63 3.64 1.03
CA LEU A 68 -15.30 2.66 1.88
C LEU A 68 -15.54 3.16 3.30
N ILE A 69 -14.84 4.22 3.74
CA ILE A 69 -15.22 4.98 4.92
C ILE A 69 -16.50 5.74 4.55
N PRO A 70 -17.69 5.33 5.02
CA PRO A 70 -18.91 6.03 4.70
C PRO A 70 -18.79 7.46 5.22
N ALA A 71 -19.54 8.38 4.64
CA ALA A 71 -19.75 9.74 5.13
C ALA A 71 -20.46 9.78 6.52
N GLN A 72 -20.04 8.96 7.48
CA GLN A 72 -20.45 8.97 8.88
C GLN A 72 -19.73 10.09 9.66
N LYS A 73 -19.72 11.30 9.10
CA LYS A 73 -19.45 12.51 9.88
C LYS A 73 -20.25 13.72 9.39
N SER A 74 -21.51 13.48 9.04
CA SER A 74 -22.58 14.47 9.16
C SER A 74 -23.82 13.78 9.73
N CYS A 75 -23.74 13.33 10.98
CA CYS A 75 -24.94 13.18 11.79
C CYS A 75 -25.45 14.60 12.06
N SER A 76 -26.36 15.08 11.25
CA SER A 76 -27.40 15.98 11.74
C SER A 76 -28.34 15.14 12.60
N ASP A 77 -28.56 15.56 13.84
CA ASP A 77 -29.46 14.94 14.82
C ASP A 77 -30.92 14.96 14.33
N ALA A 78 -31.30 14.05 13.42
CA ALA A 78 -32.69 13.77 13.07
C ALA A 78 -32.79 12.56 12.14
N GLU A 79 -32.57 11.32 12.62
CA GLU A 79 -33.09 10.10 11.96
C GLU A 79 -32.83 8.79 12.76
N ILE A 80 -32.91 8.84 14.10
CA ILE A 80 -33.01 7.61 14.91
C ILE A 80 -34.49 7.28 15.11
N GLU A 81 -35.17 6.78 14.08
CA GLU A 81 -36.46 6.10 14.30
C GLU A 81 -36.80 4.96 13.33
N ASN A 82 -35.94 4.60 12.37
CA ASN A 82 -36.33 3.65 11.32
C ASN A 82 -35.54 2.32 11.26
N LEU A 83 -34.79 1.95 12.30
CA LEU A 83 -34.02 0.69 12.35
C LEU A 83 -34.50 -0.30 13.44
N LYS A 84 -35.71 -0.12 13.99
CA LYS A 84 -36.35 -1.10 14.89
C LYS A 84 -37.28 -2.10 14.17
N ALA A 85 -37.38 -2.06 12.83
CA ALA A 85 -38.33 -2.87 12.07
C ALA A 85 -37.73 -4.10 11.35
N SER A 86 -36.45 -4.43 11.58
CA SER A 86 -35.81 -5.63 11.00
C SER A 86 -35.07 -6.45 12.06
N GLN A 87 -35.78 -6.78 13.15
CA GLN A 87 -35.44 -7.93 13.99
C GLN A 87 -36.49 -9.01 13.74
N ASN A 88 -36.19 -9.94 12.81
CA ASN A 88 -36.87 -11.24 12.81
C ASN A 88 -36.01 -12.29 12.09
N LEU A 89 -35.59 -13.29 12.88
CA LEU A 89 -34.83 -14.55 12.66
C LEU A 89 -33.93 -14.65 13.92
N GLY A 90 -34.30 -15.31 15.03
CA GLY A 90 -34.78 -16.71 15.12
C GLY A 90 -33.65 -17.60 14.58
N GLU A 91 -32.92 -18.42 15.35
CA GLU A 91 -33.23 -19.23 16.52
C GLU A 91 -31.94 -19.51 17.35
N GLU A 92 -32.16 -20.04 18.55
CA GLU A 92 -31.24 -20.25 19.67
C GLU A 92 -30.37 -21.51 19.56
N GLU A 93 -29.26 -21.49 20.32
CA GLU A 93 -28.58 -22.60 21.02
C GLU A 93 -28.02 -23.81 20.22
N ASP A 94 -26.70 -23.93 20.21
CA ASP A 94 -26.01 -25.11 20.76
C ASP A 94 -24.54 -24.76 21.08
N LEU A 95 -24.26 -24.62 22.38
CA LEU A 95 -22.93 -24.52 22.97
C LEU A 95 -22.52 -25.92 23.44
N GLU A 96 -21.48 -26.50 22.84
CA GLU A 96 -20.64 -27.48 23.52
C GLU A 96 -19.20 -26.98 23.54
N GLU A 97 -18.78 -26.57 24.74
CA GLU A 97 -17.40 -26.25 25.13
C GLU A 97 -16.63 -27.56 25.35
N ASP A 98 -15.49 -27.72 24.66
CA ASP A 98 -14.32 -28.39 25.22
C ASP A 98 -13.09 -28.09 24.34
N PHE A 99 -12.32 -27.06 24.73
CA PHE A 99 -10.93 -26.89 24.31
C PHE A 99 -10.16 -26.22 25.45
N ASP A 100 -9.72 -27.04 26.39
CA ASP A 100 -8.58 -26.71 27.24
C ASP A 100 -7.34 -26.46 26.36
N GLU A 101 -6.55 -25.44 26.71
CA GLU A 101 -5.08 -25.36 26.62
C GLU A 101 -4.54 -23.98 26.19
N TYR A 102 -4.26 -23.15 27.20
CA TYR A 102 -3.01 -22.41 27.37
C TYR A 102 -2.40 -21.66 26.15
N ARG A 103 -2.71 -20.37 26.00
CA ARG A 103 -1.74 -19.38 25.47
C ARG A 103 -1.91 -17.99 26.06
N GLY A 104 -1.01 -17.68 27.00
CA GLY A 104 -0.25 -16.42 27.05
C GLY A 104 -1.02 -15.13 27.33
N LEU A 105 -0.80 -14.59 28.52
CA LEU A 105 -0.99 -13.17 28.86
C LEU A 105 -0.21 -12.27 27.88
N GLY A 106 -0.85 -11.88 26.78
CA GLY A 106 -0.38 -10.83 25.88
C GLY A 106 -0.80 -9.48 26.42
N VAL A 107 0.15 -8.73 26.97
CA VAL A 107 -0.04 -7.29 27.22
C VAL A 107 -0.34 -6.65 25.86
N ALA A 108 -1.58 -6.19 25.67
CA ALA A 108 -1.93 -5.36 24.54
C ALA A 108 -1.20 -4.02 24.70
N THR A 109 0.00 -3.89 24.13
CA THR A 109 0.51 -2.58 23.74
C THR A 109 -0.41 -2.11 22.60
N GLN A 110 -1.52 -1.47 22.96
CA GLN A 110 -2.31 -0.69 22.03
C GLN A 110 -1.38 0.37 21.44
N LEU A 111 -0.84 0.09 20.26
CA LEU A 111 -0.48 1.15 19.33
C LEU A 111 -1.80 1.87 19.08
N GLU A 112 -1.89 3.13 19.48
CA GLU A 112 -2.98 4.01 19.05
C GLU A 112 -3.06 3.92 17.52
N ASN A 113 -4.13 3.31 17.02
CA ASN A 113 -4.47 3.40 15.62
C ASN A 113 -4.96 4.83 15.40
N GLU A 114 -4.01 5.75 15.15
CA GLU A 114 -4.35 7.07 14.61
C GLU A 114 -5.28 6.88 13.40
N PRO A 115 -6.34 7.68 13.28
CA PRO A 115 -7.23 7.59 12.14
C PRO A 115 -6.39 7.79 10.87
N PRO A 116 -6.57 6.95 9.83
CA PRO A 116 -5.79 7.04 8.61
C PRO A 116 -5.80 8.47 8.08
N LEU A 117 -4.63 9.06 7.91
CA LEU A 117 -4.53 10.34 7.21
C LEU A 117 -4.91 10.09 5.76
N LEU A 118 -6.13 10.50 5.39
CA LEU A 118 -6.72 10.18 4.09
C LEU A 118 -5.89 10.65 2.89
N ASN A 119 -4.98 11.62 3.08
CA ASN A 119 -4.12 12.17 2.02
C ASN A 119 -2.67 11.69 2.08
N VAL A 120 -2.36 10.66 2.88
CA VAL A 120 -0.99 10.15 3.03
C VAL A 120 -0.90 8.72 2.49
N LEU A 121 0.14 8.48 1.67
CA LEU A 121 0.48 7.14 1.23
C LEU A 121 1.33 6.44 2.30
N GLU A 122 0.68 5.65 3.16
CA GLU A 122 1.38 4.85 4.18
C GLU A 122 2.00 3.57 3.61
N ALA A 123 3.01 3.03 4.30
CA ALA A 123 3.70 1.80 3.93
C ALA A 123 2.77 0.58 3.81
N ARG A 124 1.66 0.55 4.56
CA ARG A 124 0.66 -0.52 4.47
C ARG A 124 0.04 -0.65 3.08
N HIS A 125 -0.19 0.48 2.39
CA HIS A 125 -0.78 0.47 1.05
C HIS A 125 0.19 -0.13 0.03
N LEU A 126 1.48 0.18 0.17
CA LEU A 126 2.53 -0.41 -0.67
C LEU A 126 2.71 -1.90 -0.38
N ALA A 127 2.71 -2.30 0.91
CA ALA A 127 2.83 -3.68 1.32
C ALA A 127 1.68 -4.55 0.78
N ALA A 128 0.45 -4.03 0.82
CA ALA A 128 -0.74 -4.71 0.31
C ALA A 128 -0.69 -4.99 -1.21
N VAL A 129 -0.05 -4.12 -1.99
CA VAL A 129 0.10 -4.32 -3.44
C VAL A 129 1.41 -5.02 -3.83
N GLY A 130 2.34 -5.20 -2.90
CA GLY A 130 3.69 -5.69 -3.16
C GLY A 130 3.73 -7.10 -3.77
N GLY A 131 2.86 -8.01 -3.31
CA GLY A 131 2.80 -9.37 -3.85
C GLY A 131 2.38 -9.41 -5.32
N LEU A 132 1.39 -8.60 -5.70
CA LEU A 132 0.95 -8.48 -7.10
C LEU A 132 2.01 -7.76 -7.94
N LEU A 133 2.64 -6.72 -7.39
CA LEU A 133 3.70 -5.98 -8.06
C LEU A 133 4.90 -6.87 -8.41
N LEU A 134 5.25 -7.83 -7.54
CA LEU A 134 6.35 -8.78 -7.80
C LEU A 134 6.01 -9.81 -8.89
N MET A 135 4.74 -10.12 -9.10
CA MET A 135 4.34 -11.09 -10.15
C MET A 135 4.41 -10.49 -11.54
N ASP A 136 4.31 -9.16 -11.66
CA ASP A 136 4.31 -8.46 -12.94
C ASP A 136 5.73 -8.15 -13.46
N PHE A 137 6.76 -8.32 -12.62
CA PHE A 137 8.15 -7.92 -12.88
C PHE A 137 9.12 -9.09 -12.71
#